data_AF-H0HLV7-F1
#
_entry.id   AF-H0HLV7-F1
#
_cell.length_a   1.000
_cell.length_b   1.000
_cell.length_c   1.000
_cell.angle_alpha   90.00
_cell.angle_beta   90.00
_cell.angle_gamma   90.00
#
_symmetry.space_group_name_H-M   'P 1'
#
loop_
_entity.id
_entity.type
_entity.pdbx_description
1 polymer ?
#
loop_
_entity_poly.entity_id
_entity_poly.type
_entity_poly.pdbx_seq_one_letter_code
_entity_poly.pdbx_strand_id
1 'polypeptide(L)'
;MAISKIKLLGIFVAASASAAGAIGVAHSMGTRDAERPATQSSKTPAEQAFPDAPHGVDPMVTGPASASLEERQSAARCADAVWPNIPLDCYPRR
;
A
#
# COMPACT_ATOMS: atom_id res chain seq x y z
N MET A 1 -5.17 58.21 4.72
CA MET A 1 -4.00 58.59 3.89
C MET A 1 -2.75 58.58 4.76
N ALA A 2 -1.96 57.49 4.69
CA ALA A 2 -0.54 57.46 5.08
C ALA A 2 0.04 56.14 4.56
N ILE A 3 0.84 56.22 3.49
CA ILE A 3 1.48 55.09 2.81
C ILE A 3 2.91 55.02 3.36
N SER A 4 3.21 54.04 4.21
CA SER A 4 4.58 53.80 4.64
C SER A 4 5.27 52.85 3.67
N LYS A 5 6.15 53.40 2.84
CA LYS A 5 6.95 52.70 1.84
C LYS A 5 8.15 52.06 2.52
N ILE A 6 8.10 50.76 2.80
CA ILE A 6 9.30 50.00 3.16
C ILE A 6 9.80 49.33 1.88
N LYS A 7 10.82 49.95 1.29
CA LYS A 7 11.57 49.47 0.14
C LYS A 7 12.96 49.10 0.63
N LEU A 8 13.24 47.81 0.83
CA LEU A 8 14.59 47.25 0.86
C LEU A 8 14.47 45.75 0.57
N LEU A 9 14.75 45.33 -0.66
CA LEU A 9 16.06 44.81 -1.10
C LEU A 9 16.46 43.55 -0.34
N GLY A 10 16.49 42.42 -1.05
CA GLY A 10 17.14 41.20 -0.56
C GLY A 10 16.53 39.94 -1.12
N ILE A 11 16.82 39.66 -2.39
CA ILE A 11 16.62 38.34 -2.98
C ILE A 11 17.56 37.37 -2.23
N PHE A 12 17.00 36.44 -1.47
CA PHE A 12 17.69 35.23 -1.05
C PHE A 12 16.98 34.03 -1.69
N VAL A 13 17.38 33.71 -2.92
CA VAL A 13 17.10 32.40 -3.50
C VAL A 13 18.07 31.42 -2.84
N ALA A 14 17.60 30.73 -1.80
CA ALA A 14 18.24 29.55 -1.29
C ALA A 14 17.48 28.34 -1.84
N ALA A 15 17.96 27.79 -2.96
CA ALA A 15 17.51 26.50 -3.45
C ALA A 15 18.14 25.41 -2.56
N SER A 16 17.48 25.05 -1.46
CA SER A 16 17.86 23.86 -0.69
C SER A 16 17.23 22.63 -1.35
N ALA A 17 18.00 21.98 -2.22
CA ALA A 17 17.65 20.66 -2.74
C ALA A 17 17.83 19.62 -1.62
N SER A 18 16.77 19.33 -0.88
CA SER A 18 16.73 18.21 0.05
C SER A 18 16.38 16.93 -0.72
N ALA A 19 17.40 16.21 -1.18
CA ALA A 19 17.24 14.83 -1.63
C ALA A 19 17.02 13.94 -0.40
N ALA A 20 15.76 13.70 -0.05
CA ALA A 20 15.38 12.71 0.94
C ALA A 20 15.52 11.32 0.32
N GLY A 21 16.63 10.63 0.62
CA GLY A 21 16.78 9.21 0.32
C GLY A 21 15.82 8.40 1.18
N ALA A 22 14.81 7.78 0.57
CA ALA A 22 14.01 6.76 1.22
C ALA A 22 14.85 5.49 1.35
N ILE A 23 15.30 5.18 2.57
CA ILE A 23 15.88 3.87 2.88
C ILE A 23 14.71 2.90 3.01
N GLY A 24 14.35 2.22 1.92
CA GLY A 24 13.40 1.12 1.96
C GLY A 24 14.05 -0.11 2.60
N VAL A 25 13.78 -0.37 3.88
CA VAL A 25 14.12 -1.65 4.50
C VAL A 25 13.01 -2.65 4.16
N ALA A 26 13.31 -3.58 3.25
CA ALA A 26 12.44 -4.71 2.97
C ALA A 26 12.60 -5.76 4.08
N HIS A 27 11.67 -5.81 5.03
CA HIS A 27 11.61 -6.88 6.02
C HIS A 27 10.91 -8.09 5.40
N SER A 28 11.67 -8.99 4.78
CA SER A 28 11.17 -10.32 4.41
C SER A 28 11.20 -11.22 5.65
N MET A 29 10.14 -11.15 6.46
CA MET A 29 9.89 -12.15 7.49
C MET A 29 9.01 -13.24 6.90
N GLY A 30 9.63 -14.17 6.17
CA GLY A 30 9.00 -15.44 5.84
C GLY A 30 8.79 -16.23 7.13
N THR A 31 7.61 -16.09 7.75
CA THR A 31 7.23 -16.92 8.89
C THR A 31 7.04 -18.34 8.40
N ARG A 32 7.99 -19.21 8.74
CA ARG A 32 7.84 -20.66 8.64
C ARG A 32 6.56 -21.06 9.37
N ASP A 33 5.73 -21.80 8.68
CA ASP A 33 4.48 -22.38 9.17
C ASP A 33 4.68 -23.05 10.53
N ALA A 34 4.35 -22.33 11.60
CA ALA A 34 3.99 -22.98 12.84
C ALA A 34 2.63 -23.62 12.57
N GLU A 35 2.65 -24.92 12.26
CA GLU A 35 1.50 -25.83 12.17
C GLU A 35 0.45 -25.43 13.22
N ARG A 36 -0.53 -24.64 12.79
CA ARG A 36 -1.64 -24.21 13.63
C ARG A 36 -2.64 -25.35 13.60
N PRO A 37 -3.01 -25.94 14.75
CA PRO A 37 -3.98 -27.02 14.79
C PRO A 37 -5.24 -26.61 14.04
N ALA A 38 -5.69 -27.45 13.11
CA ALA A 38 -6.85 -27.29 12.23
C ALA A 38 -8.18 -27.23 13.01
N THR A 39 -8.29 -26.26 13.91
CA THR A 39 -9.51 -25.87 14.60
C THR A 39 -10.27 -24.95 13.66
N GLN A 40 -11.05 -25.55 12.75
CA GLN A 40 -12.09 -24.91 11.92
C GLN A 40 -11.80 -23.45 11.58
N SER A 41 -10.68 -23.18 10.91
CA SER A 41 -10.41 -21.85 10.39
C SER A 41 -11.39 -21.66 9.22
N SER A 42 -12.46 -20.89 9.45
CA SER A 42 -13.37 -20.50 8.38
C SER A 42 -12.54 -19.90 7.24
N LYS A 43 -12.67 -20.45 6.03
CA LYS A 43 -11.92 -19.95 4.87
C LYS A 43 -12.11 -18.44 4.73
N THR A 44 -11.02 -17.70 4.55
CA THR A 44 -11.08 -16.27 4.24
C THR A 44 -11.84 -16.07 2.91
N PRO A 45 -12.42 -14.88 2.66
CA PRO A 45 -13.05 -14.61 1.38
C PRO A 45 -12.13 -14.87 0.17
N ALA A 46 -10.83 -14.61 0.30
CA ALA A 46 -9.84 -14.91 -0.72
C ALA A 46 -9.66 -16.43 -0.92
N GLU A 47 -9.54 -17.22 0.15
CA GLU A 47 -9.45 -18.70 0.08
C GLU A 47 -10.71 -19.35 -0.51
N GLN A 48 -11.86 -18.67 -0.44
CA GLN A 48 -13.10 -19.10 -1.08
C GLN A 48 -13.14 -18.73 -2.57
N ALA A 49 -12.62 -17.56 -2.94
CA ALA A 49 -12.58 -17.07 -4.31
C ALA A 49 -11.52 -17.78 -5.17
N PHE A 50 -10.43 -18.25 -4.56
CA PHE A 50 -9.33 -18.97 -5.21
C PHE A 50 -9.22 -20.40 -4.64
N PRO A 51 -10.11 -21.33 -5.04
CA PRO A 51 -10.22 -22.64 -4.41
C PRO A 51 -9.02 -23.57 -4.65
N ASP A 52 -8.22 -23.28 -5.68
CA ASP A 52 -6.95 -23.94 -6.00
C ASP A 52 -5.77 -23.40 -5.18
N ALA A 53 -5.97 -22.28 -4.46
CA ALA A 53 -4.97 -21.65 -3.62
C ALA A 53 -5.43 -21.68 -2.15
N PRO A 54 -4.98 -22.65 -1.33
CA PRO A 54 -5.49 -22.88 0.03
C PRO A 54 -5.23 -21.73 1.01
N HIS A 55 -4.40 -20.76 0.63
CA HIS A 55 -4.10 -19.55 1.41
C HIS A 55 -4.46 -18.25 0.67
N GLY A 56 -5.19 -18.34 -0.46
CA GLY A 56 -5.45 -17.21 -1.37
C GLY A 56 -4.31 -16.98 -2.37
N VAL A 57 -4.39 -15.89 -3.14
CA VAL A 57 -3.35 -15.42 -4.08
C VAL A 57 -2.94 -13.99 -3.74
N ASP A 58 -1.71 -13.58 -4.04
CA ASP A 58 -1.25 -12.21 -3.77
C ASP A 58 -1.93 -11.26 -4.76
N PRO A 59 -2.61 -10.18 -4.31
CA PRO A 59 -3.25 -9.20 -5.18
C PRO A 59 -2.28 -8.33 -5.99
N MET A 60 -0.96 -8.57 -5.93
CA MET A 60 0.05 -7.88 -6.74
C MET A 60 -0.26 -7.93 -8.25
N VAL A 61 -0.29 -6.74 -8.86
CA VAL A 61 -0.50 -6.57 -10.31
C VAL A 61 0.84 -6.38 -10.99
N THR A 62 1.17 -7.25 -11.96
CA THR A 62 2.44 -7.19 -12.71
C THR A 62 2.39 -6.31 -13.96
N GLY A 63 1.22 -5.74 -14.28
CA GLY A 63 0.99 -4.81 -15.40
C GLY A 63 0.44 -3.46 -14.93
N PRO A 64 0.05 -2.57 -15.87
CA PRO A 64 -0.57 -1.30 -15.52
C PRO A 64 -1.86 -1.52 -14.71
N ALA A 65 -1.93 -0.93 -13.52
CA ALA A 65 -3.17 -0.87 -12.75
C ALA A 65 -4.07 0.24 -13.32
N SER A 66 -5.39 0.02 -13.31
CA SER A 66 -6.34 1.09 -13.61
C SER A 66 -6.54 1.97 -12.38
N ALA A 67 -6.84 3.26 -12.60
CA ALA A 67 -7.13 4.19 -11.51
C ALA A 67 -8.26 3.69 -10.57
N SER A 68 -9.27 3.00 -11.14
CA SER A 68 -10.38 2.43 -10.36
C SER A 68 -9.97 1.19 -9.54
N LEU A 69 -8.89 0.51 -9.89
CA LEU A 69 -8.31 -0.54 -9.06
C LEU A 69 -7.49 0.08 -7.93
N GLU A 70 -6.63 1.06 -8.25
CA GLU A 70 -5.81 1.76 -7.25
C GLU A 70 -6.68 2.43 -6.18
N GLU A 71 -7.78 3.06 -6.57
CA GLU A 71 -8.70 3.71 -5.63
C GLU A 71 -9.40 2.69 -4.71
N ARG A 72 -9.80 1.53 -5.24
CA ARG A 72 -10.36 0.44 -4.43
C ARG A 72 -9.32 -0.15 -3.48
N GLN A 73 -8.10 -0.33 -3.96
CA GLN A 73 -6.99 -0.86 -3.15
C GLN A 73 -6.65 0.09 -2.00
N SER A 74 -6.65 1.40 -2.27
CA SER A 74 -6.47 2.43 -1.24
C SER A 74 -7.63 2.44 -0.23
N ALA A 75 -8.88 2.44 -0.71
CA ALA A 75 -10.07 2.42 0.15
C ALA A 75 -10.13 1.17 1.05
N ALA A 76 -9.69 0.02 0.54
CA ALA A 76 -9.62 -1.24 1.27
C ALA A 76 -8.34 -1.43 2.10
N ARG A 77 -7.42 -0.44 2.09
CA ARG A 77 -6.11 -0.48 2.77
C ARG A 77 -5.29 -1.73 2.45
N CYS A 78 -5.24 -2.09 1.16
CA CYS A 78 -4.55 -3.29 0.71
C CYS A 78 -3.05 -3.29 1.01
N ALA A 79 -2.42 -2.12 1.15
CA ALA A 79 -1.04 -1.99 1.56
C ALA A 79 -0.77 -2.48 3.00
N ASP A 80 -1.80 -2.49 3.86
CA ASP A 80 -1.71 -2.95 5.25
C ASP A 80 -2.22 -4.39 5.41
N ALA A 81 -2.73 -5.01 4.35
CA ALA A 81 -3.30 -6.35 4.40
C ALA A 81 -2.20 -7.39 4.66
N VAL A 82 -2.48 -8.31 5.59
CA VAL A 82 -1.54 -9.39 5.95
C VAL A 82 -2.10 -10.72 5.46
N TRP A 83 -1.31 -11.40 4.63
CA TRP A 83 -1.60 -12.76 4.18
C TRP A 83 -1.90 -13.71 5.35
N PRO A 84 -2.89 -14.61 5.25
CA PRO A 84 -3.82 -14.87 4.13
C PRO A 84 -5.11 -14.02 4.18
N ASN A 85 -5.17 -13.00 5.04
CA ASN A 85 -6.36 -12.20 5.30
C ASN A 85 -6.41 -10.96 4.38
N ILE A 86 -6.52 -11.19 3.08
CA ILE A 86 -6.58 -10.13 2.08
C ILE A 86 -8.04 -9.87 1.65
N PRO A 87 -8.56 -8.63 1.72
CA PRO A 87 -9.89 -8.28 1.24
C PRO A 87 -10.06 -8.54 -0.27
N LEU A 88 -11.26 -8.94 -0.69
CA LEU A 88 -11.55 -9.18 -2.12
C LEU A 88 -11.43 -7.92 -2.99
N ASP A 89 -11.58 -6.73 -2.41
CA ASP A 89 -11.41 -5.47 -3.12
C ASP A 89 -9.97 -5.18 -3.54
N CYS A 90 -8.99 -5.90 -2.97
CA CYS A 90 -7.59 -5.81 -3.38
C CYS A 90 -7.33 -6.45 -4.74
N TYR A 91 -8.21 -7.34 -5.20
CA TYR A 91 -8.02 -8.09 -6.42
C TYR A 91 -8.56 -7.36 -7.66
N PRO A 92 -7.88 -7.49 -8.81
CA PRO A 92 -8.46 -7.13 -10.09
C PRO A 92 -9.78 -7.86 -10.32
N ARG A 93 -10.79 -7.12 -10.80
CA ARG A 93 -12.04 -7.71 -11.30
C ARG A 93 -11.94 -7.79 -12.83
N ARG A 94 -12.55 -8.82 -13.43
CA ARG A 94 -12.77 -8.86 -14.88
C ARG A 94 -13.86 -7.91 -15.30
#